data_AF-A0AAE3YH31-F1
#
_entry.id   AF-A0AAE3YH31-F1
#
_cell.length_a   1.000
_cell.length_b   1.000
_cell.length_c   1.000
_cell.angle_alpha   90.00
_cell.angle_beta   90.00
_cell.angle_gamma   90.00
#
_symmetry.space_group_name_H-M   'P 1'
#
loop_
_entity.id
_entity.type
_entity.pdbx_description
1 polymer ?
#
loop_
_entity_poly.entity_id
_entity_poly.type
_entity_poly.pdbx_seq_one_letter_code
_entity_poly.pdbx_strand_id
1 'polypeptide(L)'
;MGQESARREGGAPEQGLPASSAAQAQGHAHLAVPNAGAGCRPAVTVGVVISLPERLTERIRAIKCAYPGPEAGIPPHITLVSLAACWHEWADVERHVRAVAARHEPFRVELGPAQTFLPVSPVTYLSVTRGQDALQDLAEEMRSGPLAFEPAFPFVPHVTLLHPGTETQLRDLAAAHSDFADAFTVTSIGLYQQLPDARWAHREEIPLATNSQAAQR
;
A
#
# COMPACT_ATOMS: atom_id res chain seq x y z
N MET A 1 21.62 -1.99 -75.15
CA MET A 1 22.31 -3.26 -75.48
C MET A 1 23.61 -3.25 -74.69
N GLY A 2 23.73 -4.12 -73.68
CA GLY A 2 24.89 -4.18 -72.77
C GLY A 2 25.03 -3.00 -71.78
N GLN A 3 25.66 -3.17 -70.62
CA GLN A 3 25.85 -4.41 -69.85
C GLN A 3 26.09 -4.08 -68.36
N GLU A 4 26.01 -5.11 -67.52
CA GLU A 4 26.05 -5.09 -66.06
C GLU A 4 27.45 -4.83 -65.47
N SER A 5 27.53 -4.24 -64.27
CA SER A 5 28.65 -4.42 -63.32
C SER A 5 28.30 -3.90 -61.92
N ALA A 6 28.58 -4.70 -60.89
CA ALA A 6 28.21 -4.43 -59.50
C ALA A 6 29.43 -4.41 -58.55
N ARG A 7 29.32 -3.61 -57.47
CA ARG A 7 29.96 -3.70 -56.12
C ARG A 7 29.34 -2.55 -55.27
N ARG A 8 28.66 -2.78 -54.14
CA ARG A 8 29.18 -3.06 -52.77
C ARG A 8 30.17 -1.97 -52.28
N GLU A 9 30.05 -1.29 -51.13
CA GLU A 9 29.12 -1.29 -49.94
C GLU A 9 29.07 0.15 -49.34
N GLY A 10 28.33 0.54 -48.28
CA GLY A 10 27.37 -0.13 -47.37
C GLY A 10 27.07 0.74 -46.11
N GLY A 11 25.95 0.48 -45.41
CA GLY A 11 25.54 1.18 -44.17
C GLY A 11 24.66 2.43 -44.38
N ALA A 12 23.64 2.73 -43.55
CA ALA A 12 23.04 2.01 -42.43
C ALA A 12 21.53 2.37 -42.34
N PRO A 13 20.65 1.51 -41.78
CA PRO A 13 19.24 1.84 -41.61
C PRO A 13 19.02 2.82 -40.46
N GLU A 14 18.14 3.81 -40.64
CA GLU A 14 17.54 4.55 -39.52
C GLU A 14 16.74 3.56 -38.67
N GLN A 15 17.35 3.12 -37.56
CA GLN A 15 16.67 2.39 -36.51
C GLN A 15 15.71 3.35 -35.81
N GLY A 16 14.41 3.05 -35.88
CA GLY A 16 13.37 3.87 -35.27
C GLY A 16 13.60 4.02 -33.76
N LEU A 17 13.28 5.21 -33.26
CA LEU A 17 13.17 5.49 -31.82
C LEU A 17 12.35 4.37 -31.16
N PRO A 18 12.91 3.63 -30.18
CA PRO A 18 12.09 2.69 -29.42
C PRO A 18 11.06 3.52 -28.65
N ALA A 19 9.78 3.27 -28.92
CA ALA A 19 8.71 3.78 -28.08
C ALA A 19 9.00 3.32 -26.64
N SER A 20 9.24 4.28 -25.74
CA SER A 20 9.58 3.98 -24.35
C SER A 20 8.43 3.19 -23.73
N SER A 21 8.64 1.89 -23.56
CA SER A 21 7.67 0.98 -22.97
C SER A 21 7.23 1.54 -21.62
N ALA A 22 5.94 1.85 -21.48
CA ALA A 22 5.32 2.32 -20.25
C ALA A 22 5.14 1.17 -19.24
N ALA A 23 6.25 0.51 -18.92
CA ALA A 23 6.30 -0.61 -18.00
C ALA A 23 6.41 -0.09 -16.56
N GLN A 24 5.47 -0.54 -15.73
CA GLN A 24 5.68 -0.79 -14.30
C GLN A 24 5.83 0.43 -13.38
N ALA A 25 4.79 1.27 -13.34
CA ALA A 25 4.42 2.00 -12.12
C ALA A 25 3.46 1.14 -11.26
N GLN A 26 4.02 0.18 -10.51
CA GLN A 26 3.26 -0.72 -9.62
C GLN A 26 3.94 -0.73 -8.24
N GLY A 27 3.36 -0.04 -7.25
CA GLY A 27 3.99 0.10 -5.93
C GLY A 27 3.19 0.86 -4.88
N HIS A 28 2.31 1.77 -5.27
CA HIS A 28 1.55 2.60 -4.32
C HIS A 28 0.03 2.51 -4.57
N ALA A 29 -0.69 2.14 -3.51
CA ALA A 29 -2.15 2.08 -3.39
C ALA A 29 -2.94 1.08 -4.26
N HIS A 30 -2.31 0.20 -5.06
CA HIS A 30 -3.02 -0.97 -5.60
C HIS A 30 -2.68 -2.22 -4.77
N LEU A 31 -3.70 -2.90 -4.25
CA LEU A 31 -3.62 -4.29 -3.79
C LEU A 31 -3.47 -5.25 -4.98
N ALA A 32 -2.52 -4.96 -5.88
CA ALA A 32 -2.27 -5.67 -7.11
C ALA A 32 -1.45 -6.92 -6.82
N VAL A 33 -2.02 -8.08 -7.14
CA VAL A 33 -1.34 -9.37 -7.06
C VAL A 33 -0.16 -9.38 -8.04
N PRO A 34 1.11 -9.51 -7.60
CA PRO A 34 2.20 -9.85 -8.50
C PRO A 34 1.95 -11.27 -9.04
N ASN A 35 2.23 -11.48 -10.32
CA ASN A 35 1.76 -12.64 -11.07
C ASN A 35 2.28 -13.96 -10.46
N ALA A 36 1.38 -14.79 -9.92
CA ALA A 36 1.75 -16.01 -9.23
C ALA A 36 2.34 -17.06 -10.21
N GLY A 37 3.50 -17.61 -9.87
CA GLY A 37 4.15 -18.67 -10.65
C GLY A 37 3.24 -19.90 -10.80
N ALA A 38 3.28 -20.52 -11.98
CA ALA A 38 2.43 -21.67 -12.31
C ALA A 38 2.67 -22.85 -11.34
N GLY A 39 1.62 -23.27 -10.63
CA GLY A 39 1.64 -24.34 -9.64
C GLY A 39 0.94 -24.01 -8.31
N CYS A 40 0.60 -22.75 -8.08
CA CYS A 40 -0.05 -22.32 -6.83
C CYS A 40 -1.57 -22.61 -6.82
N ARG A 41 -2.09 -23.06 -5.66
CA ARG A 41 -3.52 -22.94 -5.31
C ARG A 41 -3.94 -21.46 -5.31
N PRO A 42 -5.23 -21.10 -5.46
CA PRO A 42 -5.65 -19.70 -5.55
C PRO A 42 -5.10 -18.90 -4.35
N ALA A 43 -4.26 -17.91 -4.66
CA ALA A 43 -3.62 -17.07 -3.65
C ALA A 43 -4.68 -16.24 -2.92
N VAL A 44 -4.54 -16.14 -1.60
CA VAL A 44 -5.41 -15.31 -0.77
C VAL A 44 -4.68 -13.99 -0.52
N THR A 45 -5.27 -12.86 -0.89
CA THR A 45 -4.67 -11.56 -0.60
C THR A 45 -4.88 -11.21 0.87
N VAL A 46 -3.79 -10.85 1.55
CA VAL A 46 -3.76 -10.43 2.96
C VAL A 46 -3.56 -8.92 3.00
N GLY A 47 -4.39 -8.25 3.82
CA GLY A 47 -4.22 -6.86 4.21
C GLY A 47 -3.93 -6.78 5.70
N VAL A 48 -2.81 -6.16 6.09
CA VAL A 48 -2.49 -5.82 7.49
C VAL A 48 -2.43 -4.30 7.57
N VAL A 49 -3.27 -3.70 8.41
CA VAL A 49 -3.50 -2.25 8.40
C VAL A 49 -3.57 -1.68 9.82
N ILE A 50 -3.24 -0.40 9.96
CA ILE A 50 -3.59 0.38 11.15
C ILE A 50 -4.97 0.99 10.95
N SER A 51 -5.91 0.57 11.79
CA SER A 51 -7.26 1.12 11.89
C SER A 51 -7.24 2.55 12.46
N LEU A 52 -8.04 3.46 11.91
CA LEU A 52 -8.16 4.84 12.40
C LEU A 52 -9.36 4.98 13.36
N PRO A 53 -9.30 5.86 14.39
CA PRO A 53 -10.45 6.11 15.27
C PRO A 53 -11.66 6.65 14.50
N GLU A 54 -12.89 6.35 14.95
CA GLU A 54 -14.11 6.64 14.19
C GLU A 54 -14.21 8.11 13.73
N ARG A 55 -13.90 9.09 14.60
CA ARG A 55 -13.82 10.53 14.25
C ARG A 55 -13.01 10.78 12.97
N LEU A 56 -11.84 10.15 12.86
CA LEU A 56 -10.90 10.34 11.77
C LEU A 56 -11.35 9.55 10.53
N THR A 57 -11.87 8.34 10.74
CA THR A 57 -12.54 7.51 9.74
C THR A 57 -13.72 8.23 9.07
N GLU A 58 -14.60 8.86 9.84
CA GLU A 58 -15.73 9.68 9.36
C GLU A 58 -15.25 10.92 8.59
N ARG A 59 -14.31 11.69 9.16
CA ARG A 59 -13.70 12.87 8.52
C ARG A 59 -13.10 12.53 7.16
N ILE A 60 -12.37 11.41 7.07
CA ILE A 60 -11.74 10.97 5.82
C ILE A 60 -12.78 10.39 4.85
N ARG A 61 -13.78 9.64 5.32
CA ARG A 61 -14.92 9.21 4.47
C ARG A 61 -15.62 10.41 3.83
N ALA A 62 -15.86 11.49 4.57
CA ALA A 62 -16.47 12.72 4.04
C ALA A 62 -15.62 13.36 2.92
N ILE A 63 -14.29 13.37 3.06
CA ILE A 63 -13.37 13.78 1.98
C ILE A 63 -13.51 12.85 0.75
N LYS A 64 -13.50 11.53 0.97
CA LYS A 64 -13.61 10.53 -0.10
C LYS A 64 -14.98 10.52 -0.80
N CYS A 65 -16.05 11.04 -0.19
CA CYS A 65 -17.38 11.14 -0.81
C CYS A 65 -17.41 11.98 -2.11
N ALA A 66 -16.51 12.95 -2.26
CA ALA A 66 -16.39 13.74 -3.49
C ALA A 66 -15.66 12.98 -4.63
N TYR A 67 -14.99 11.86 -4.32
CA TYR A 67 -14.13 11.11 -5.24
C TYR A 67 -14.35 9.60 -5.10
N PRO A 68 -15.49 9.06 -5.58
CA PRO A 68 -15.81 7.64 -5.47
C PRO A 68 -14.83 6.78 -6.28
N GLY A 69 -13.87 6.17 -5.59
CA GLY A 69 -12.90 5.21 -6.14
C GLY A 69 -13.38 3.75 -6.08
N PRO A 70 -12.62 2.81 -6.68
CA PRO A 70 -12.96 1.38 -6.70
C PRO A 70 -12.77 0.67 -5.35
N GLU A 71 -12.08 1.29 -4.38
CA GLU A 71 -11.78 0.71 -3.06
C GLU A 71 -13.00 0.69 -2.12
N ALA A 72 -13.99 -0.15 -2.43
CA ALA A 72 -15.09 -0.44 -1.51
C ALA A 72 -14.71 -1.54 -0.51
N GLY A 73 -14.82 -1.26 0.80
CA GLY A 73 -14.90 -2.29 1.84
C GLY A 73 -13.94 -2.16 3.03
N ILE A 74 -12.77 -1.54 2.87
CA ILE A 74 -11.89 -1.24 4.01
C ILE A 74 -12.13 0.21 4.46
N PRO A 75 -12.29 0.49 5.77
CA PRO A 75 -12.24 1.86 6.30
C PRO A 75 -10.91 2.56 5.94
N PRO A 76 -10.84 3.91 5.97
CA PRO A 76 -9.58 4.64 5.98
C PRO A 76 -8.57 4.06 6.98
N HIS A 77 -7.34 3.82 6.53
CA HIS A 77 -6.32 3.07 7.24
C HIS A 77 -4.91 3.46 6.78
N ILE A 78 -3.87 3.04 7.51
CA ILE A 78 -2.48 3.02 7.03
C ILE A 78 -2.12 1.56 6.70
N THR A 79 -1.67 1.28 5.48
CA THR A 79 -1.34 -0.08 5.04
C THR A 79 0.05 -0.49 5.52
N LEU A 80 0.17 -1.55 6.33
CA LEU A 80 1.46 -2.15 6.70
C LEU A 80 1.86 -3.24 5.69
N VAL A 81 0.91 -4.11 5.33
CA VAL A 81 1.09 -5.21 4.37
C VAL A 81 -0.09 -5.27 3.41
N SER A 82 0.22 -5.46 2.13
CA SER A 82 -0.73 -5.67 1.03
C SER A 82 -0.08 -6.62 0.04
N LEU A 83 -0.30 -7.93 0.19
CA LEU A 83 0.31 -8.93 -0.68
C LEU A 83 -0.62 -10.12 -0.95
N ALA A 84 -0.41 -10.75 -2.10
CA ALA A 84 -0.98 -12.06 -2.40
C ALA A 84 -0.18 -13.12 -1.64
N ALA A 85 -0.76 -13.69 -0.59
CA ALA A 85 -0.11 -14.74 0.17
C ALA A 85 -0.21 -16.05 -0.60
N CYS A 86 0.90 -16.43 -1.23
CA CYS A 86 1.13 -17.78 -1.71
C CYS A 86 1.74 -18.60 -0.57
N TRP A 87 1.04 -19.66 -0.14
CA TRP A 87 1.53 -20.72 0.74
C TRP A 87 1.83 -20.38 2.21
N HIS A 88 0.78 -20.02 2.94
CA HIS A 88 0.68 -20.33 4.37
C HIS A 88 -0.75 -20.78 4.71
N GLU A 89 -0.91 -21.64 5.72
CA GLU A 89 -2.23 -21.80 6.34
C GLU A 89 -2.60 -20.45 6.97
N TRP A 90 -3.87 -20.04 6.87
CA TRP A 90 -4.31 -18.73 7.38
C TRP A 90 -3.96 -18.55 8.88
N ALA A 91 -3.94 -19.64 9.64
CA ALA A 91 -3.50 -19.68 11.03
C ALA A 91 -2.03 -19.28 11.26
N ASP A 92 -1.13 -19.44 10.28
CA ASP A 92 0.26 -18.97 10.37
C ASP A 92 0.35 -17.45 10.21
N VAL A 93 -0.45 -16.88 9.30
CA VAL A 93 -0.58 -15.42 9.11
C VAL A 93 -1.12 -14.78 10.39
N GLU A 94 -2.21 -15.31 10.94
CA GLU A 94 -2.75 -14.82 12.21
C GLU A 94 -1.72 -14.93 13.35
N ARG A 95 -1.04 -16.08 13.47
CA ARG A 95 -0.03 -16.30 14.52
C ARG A 95 1.13 -15.32 14.41
N HIS A 96 1.58 -15.01 13.18
CA HIS A 96 2.62 -14.03 12.92
C HIS A 96 2.19 -12.61 13.30
N VAL A 97 1.03 -12.15 12.81
CA VAL A 97 0.53 -10.79 13.09
C VAL A 97 0.28 -10.61 14.60
N ARG A 98 -0.29 -11.60 15.29
CA ARG A 98 -0.43 -11.58 16.76
C ARG A 98 0.92 -11.54 17.48
N ALA A 99 1.92 -12.30 17.02
CA ALA A 99 3.25 -12.33 17.64
C ALA A 99 4.02 -11.01 17.48
N VAL A 100 3.92 -10.35 16.32
CA VAL A 100 4.50 -9.02 16.10
C VAL A 100 3.74 -7.96 16.91
N ALA A 101 2.41 -7.94 16.88
CA ALA A 101 1.60 -6.98 17.65
C ALA A 101 1.89 -7.04 19.16
N ALA A 102 2.09 -8.25 19.71
CA ALA A 102 2.42 -8.47 21.12
C ALA A 102 3.83 -7.98 21.53
N ARG A 103 4.66 -7.51 20.59
CA ARG A 103 6.01 -6.96 20.84
C ARG A 103 6.07 -5.44 20.73
N HIS A 104 5.01 -4.79 20.24
CA HIS A 104 4.93 -3.35 20.02
C HIS A 104 3.98 -2.72 21.05
N GLU A 105 4.42 -1.65 21.71
CA GLU A 105 3.55 -0.85 22.61
C GLU A 105 2.71 0.16 21.82
N PRO A 106 1.53 0.59 22.31
CA PRO A 106 0.77 1.67 21.72
C PRO A 106 1.56 2.98 21.54
N PHE A 107 1.59 3.51 20.33
CA PHE A 107 2.38 4.70 19.98
C PHE A 107 1.52 5.78 19.30
N ARG A 108 1.98 7.04 19.35
CA ARG A 108 1.24 8.19 18.81
C ARG A 108 1.65 8.49 17.37
N VAL A 109 0.64 8.61 16.50
CA VAL A 109 0.76 9.05 15.11
C VAL A 109 0.14 10.43 14.95
N GLU A 110 0.82 11.30 14.20
CA GLU A 110 0.29 12.58 13.74
C GLU A 110 0.17 12.52 12.21
N LEU A 111 -1.04 12.78 11.69
CA LEU A 111 -1.29 12.97 10.27
C LEU A 111 -1.14 14.46 9.94
N GLY A 112 -0.52 14.72 8.80
CA GLY A 112 -0.30 16.05 8.26
C GLY A 112 -0.97 16.25 6.90
N PRO A 113 -0.53 17.28 6.14
CA PRO A 113 -1.11 17.69 4.88
C PRO A 113 -1.29 16.57 3.86
N ALA A 114 -2.29 16.75 2.99
CA ALA A 114 -2.44 15.93 1.81
C ALA A 114 -1.29 16.15 0.81
N GLN A 115 -0.73 15.06 0.33
CA GLN A 115 0.37 15.02 -0.64
C GLN A 115 0.04 14.02 -1.76
N THR A 116 0.88 13.96 -2.78
CA THR A 116 0.69 13.06 -3.92
C THR A 116 1.99 12.32 -4.26
N PHE A 117 1.87 11.08 -4.74
CA PHE A 117 3.01 10.30 -5.25
C PHE A 117 3.28 10.54 -6.75
N LEU A 118 2.66 11.55 -7.37
CA LEU A 118 2.96 11.93 -8.76
C LEU A 118 4.42 12.40 -8.91
N PRO A 119 5.11 12.09 -10.03
CA PRO A 119 4.62 11.33 -11.18
C PRO A 119 4.73 9.80 -11.04
N VAL A 120 5.24 9.29 -9.92
CA VAL A 120 5.52 7.85 -9.71
C VAL A 120 4.22 7.02 -9.67
N SER A 121 3.14 7.55 -9.08
CA SER A 121 1.84 6.87 -9.07
C SER A 121 0.66 7.83 -8.87
N PRO A 122 -0.53 7.51 -9.42
CA PRO A 122 -1.72 8.35 -9.34
C PRO A 122 -2.44 8.18 -7.99
N VAL A 123 -1.84 8.76 -6.93
CA VAL A 123 -2.34 8.68 -5.55
C VAL A 123 -2.28 10.05 -4.88
N THR A 124 -3.33 10.39 -4.13
CA THR A 124 -3.33 11.47 -3.13
C THR A 124 -3.62 10.89 -1.77
N TYR A 125 -2.82 11.28 -0.78
CA TYR A 125 -2.78 10.67 0.55
C TYR A 125 -2.54 11.72 1.64
N LEU A 126 -2.98 11.45 2.87
CA LEU A 126 -2.54 12.20 4.05
C LEU A 126 -1.18 11.69 4.51
N SER A 127 -0.22 12.59 4.64
CA SER A 127 1.13 12.28 5.12
C SER A 127 1.15 11.95 6.61
N VAL A 128 2.10 11.14 7.06
CA VAL A 128 2.43 11.02 8.49
C VAL A 128 3.56 11.99 8.81
N THR A 129 3.36 12.86 9.80
CA THR A 129 4.35 13.86 10.26
C THR A 129 5.08 13.42 11.52
N ARG A 130 4.46 12.56 12.33
CA ARG A 130 5.08 11.91 13.50
C ARG A 130 4.63 10.45 13.63
N GLY A 131 5.55 9.58 14.04
CA GLY A 131 5.30 8.15 14.25
C GLY A 131 5.77 7.27 13.08
N GLN A 132 6.48 7.85 12.10
CA GLN A 132 7.00 7.15 10.93
C GLN A 132 7.93 6.01 11.34
N ASP A 133 8.88 6.24 12.24
CA ASP A 133 9.86 5.24 12.68
C ASP A 133 9.15 4.02 13.32
N ALA A 134 8.20 4.24 14.23
CA ALA A 134 7.42 3.17 14.83
C ALA A 134 6.54 2.41 13.81
N LEU A 135 6.00 3.12 12.81
CA LEU A 135 5.29 2.48 11.69
C LEU A 135 6.24 1.70 10.77
N GLN A 136 7.48 2.16 10.59
CA GLN A 136 8.52 1.53 9.80
C GLN A 136 8.96 0.22 10.46
N ASP A 137 9.36 0.27 11.73
CA ASP A 137 9.74 -0.91 12.52
C ASP A 137 8.62 -1.96 12.50
N LEU A 138 7.37 -1.53 12.76
CA LEU A 138 6.21 -2.40 12.74
C LEU A 138 5.93 -2.98 11.34
N ALA A 139 6.08 -2.19 10.27
CA ALA A 139 5.90 -2.67 8.90
C ALA A 139 7.00 -3.66 8.50
N GLU A 140 8.26 -3.44 8.88
CA GLU A 140 9.37 -4.35 8.61
C GLU A 140 9.17 -5.70 9.30
N GLU A 141 8.81 -5.69 10.58
CA GLU A 141 8.49 -6.93 11.30
C GLU A 141 7.26 -7.65 10.72
N MET A 142 6.22 -6.90 10.35
CA MET A 142 5.05 -7.50 9.69
C MET A 142 5.38 -8.10 8.33
N ARG A 143 6.32 -7.52 7.57
CA ARG A 143 6.80 -8.01 6.26
C ARG A 143 7.90 -9.07 6.36
N SER A 144 7.86 -9.88 7.42
CA SER A 144 8.77 -11.00 7.64
C SER A 144 8.00 -12.32 7.75
N GLY A 145 8.72 -13.45 7.81
CA GLY A 145 8.13 -14.78 7.96
C GLY A 145 7.08 -15.08 6.88
N PRO A 146 5.82 -15.41 7.25
CA PRO A 146 4.78 -15.78 6.29
C PRO A 146 4.23 -14.63 5.44
N LEU A 147 4.65 -13.40 5.72
CA LEU A 147 4.29 -12.19 4.97
C LEU A 147 5.54 -11.52 4.34
N ALA A 148 6.63 -12.27 4.19
CA ALA A 148 7.85 -11.77 3.55
C ALA A 148 7.66 -11.55 2.03
N PHE A 149 8.03 -10.36 1.56
CA PHE A 149 8.14 -10.03 0.15
C PHE A 149 9.18 -8.92 -0.06
N GLU A 150 9.76 -8.86 -1.27
CA GLU A 150 10.66 -7.77 -1.66
C GLU A 150 9.81 -6.60 -2.21
N PRO A 151 9.78 -5.43 -1.56
CA PRO A 151 8.99 -4.30 -2.03
C PRO A 151 9.73 -3.54 -3.15
N ALA A 152 9.02 -3.19 -4.22
CA ALA A 152 9.61 -2.40 -5.32
C ALA A 152 9.98 -0.96 -4.93
N PHE A 153 9.46 -0.46 -3.80
CA PHE A 153 9.66 0.89 -3.30
C PHE A 153 9.79 0.89 -1.77
N PRO A 154 10.49 1.87 -1.16
CA PRO A 154 10.50 2.05 0.29
C PRO A 154 9.09 2.18 0.86
N PHE A 155 8.90 1.77 2.12
CA PHE A 155 7.66 2.05 2.81
C PHE A 155 7.53 3.55 3.08
N VAL A 156 6.38 4.12 2.71
CA VAL A 156 5.98 5.47 3.10
C VAL A 156 4.66 5.33 3.85
N PRO A 157 4.60 5.54 5.18
CA PRO A 157 3.35 5.47 5.92
C PRO A 157 2.43 6.64 5.53
N HIS A 158 1.19 6.31 5.11
CA HIS A 158 0.21 7.26 4.62
C HIS A 158 -1.23 6.75 4.77
N VAL A 159 -2.22 7.64 4.65
CA VAL A 159 -3.65 7.28 4.50
C VAL A 159 -4.16 7.70 3.13
N THR A 160 -4.59 6.74 2.30
CA THR A 160 -5.05 7.00 0.92
C THR A 160 -6.40 7.73 0.87
N LEU A 161 -6.39 8.93 0.30
CA LEU A 161 -7.60 9.70 -0.01
C LEU A 161 -8.17 9.31 -1.39
N LEU A 162 -7.33 9.27 -2.43
CA LEU A 162 -7.77 8.97 -3.80
C LEU A 162 -6.76 8.08 -4.52
N HIS A 163 -7.23 6.94 -5.02
CA HIS A 163 -6.52 6.08 -5.97
C HIS A 163 -7.51 5.26 -6.83
N PRO A 164 -7.26 5.14 -8.15
CA PRO A 164 -6.51 6.07 -8.99
C PRO A 164 -7.29 7.39 -9.16
N GLY A 165 -6.60 8.48 -9.50
CA GLY A 165 -7.22 9.75 -9.89
C GLY A 165 -6.54 10.35 -11.11
N THR A 166 -7.20 11.31 -11.79
CA THR A 166 -6.53 12.13 -12.82
C THR A 166 -5.56 13.11 -12.15
N GLU A 167 -4.52 13.56 -12.87
CA GLU A 167 -3.54 14.48 -12.30
C GLU A 167 -4.17 15.75 -11.71
N THR A 168 -5.18 16.32 -12.38
CA THR A 168 -5.97 17.46 -11.86
C THR A 168 -6.67 17.10 -10.55
N GLN A 169 -7.44 16.00 -10.49
CA GLN A 169 -8.13 15.57 -9.26
C GLN A 169 -7.16 15.35 -8.10
N LEU A 170 -6.00 14.74 -8.38
CA LEU A 170 -4.98 14.44 -7.37
C LEU A 170 -4.35 15.72 -6.80
N ARG A 171 -4.02 16.68 -7.66
CA ARG A 171 -3.44 17.97 -7.28
C ARG A 171 -4.45 18.88 -6.56
N ASP A 172 -5.68 18.95 -7.06
CA ASP A 172 -6.75 19.75 -6.45
C ASP A 172 -7.07 19.23 -5.04
N LEU A 173 -7.17 17.91 -4.86
CA LEU A 173 -7.42 17.28 -3.57
C LEU A 173 -6.24 17.48 -2.59
N ALA A 174 -5.00 17.46 -3.08
CA ALA A 174 -3.83 17.76 -2.26
C ALA A 174 -3.83 19.24 -1.80
N ALA A 175 -4.15 20.17 -2.70
CA ALA A 175 -4.25 21.59 -2.38
C ALA A 175 -5.38 21.89 -1.37
N ALA A 176 -6.56 21.28 -1.56
CA ALA A 176 -7.75 21.46 -0.70
C ALA A 176 -7.58 20.96 0.75
N HIS A 177 -6.58 20.11 1.01
CA HIS A 177 -6.25 19.57 2.33
C HIS A 177 -4.77 19.79 2.69
N SER A 178 -4.20 20.89 2.21
CA SER A 178 -2.82 21.32 2.49
C SER A 178 -2.60 21.80 3.94
N ASP A 179 -3.68 22.03 4.69
CA ASP A 179 -3.69 22.40 6.12
C ASP A 179 -4.10 21.23 7.03
N PHE A 180 -4.28 20.02 6.49
CA PHE A 180 -4.76 18.88 7.28
C PHE A 180 -3.80 18.57 8.43
N ALA A 181 -4.34 18.55 9.65
CA ALA A 181 -3.69 18.00 10.82
C ALA A 181 -4.71 17.19 11.64
N ASP A 182 -4.28 16.03 12.15
CA ASP A 182 -4.99 15.27 13.17
C ASP A 182 -4.01 14.31 13.88
N ALA A 183 -4.40 13.75 15.03
CA ALA A 183 -3.56 12.81 15.76
C ALA A 183 -4.38 11.70 16.44
N PHE A 184 -3.74 10.53 16.57
CA PHE A 184 -4.31 9.38 17.25
C PHE A 184 -3.21 8.50 17.87
N THR A 185 -3.62 7.60 18.75
CA THR A 185 -2.75 6.54 19.28
C THR A 185 -3.09 5.26 18.54
N VAL A 186 -2.09 4.60 18.00
CA VAL A 186 -2.21 3.23 17.46
C VAL A 186 -2.28 2.28 18.65
N THR A 187 -3.36 1.53 18.76
CA THR A 187 -3.57 0.56 19.86
C THR A 187 -3.76 -0.87 19.36
N SER A 188 -3.94 -1.05 18.05
CA SER A 188 -4.32 -2.32 17.45
C SER A 188 -4.07 -2.31 15.93
N ILE A 189 -4.16 -3.49 15.33
CA ILE A 189 -3.87 -3.77 13.93
C ILE A 189 -5.04 -4.57 13.34
N GLY A 190 -5.63 -4.07 12.26
CA GLY A 190 -6.68 -4.76 11.52
C GLY A 190 -6.09 -5.80 10.56
N LEU A 191 -6.54 -7.04 10.66
CA LEU A 191 -6.25 -8.13 9.74
C LEU A 191 -7.44 -8.35 8.79
N TYR A 192 -7.17 -8.29 7.49
CA TYR A 192 -8.14 -8.39 6.42
C TYR A 192 -7.78 -9.48 5.41
N GLN A 193 -8.80 -10.16 4.89
CA GLN A 193 -8.68 -11.12 3.81
C GLN A 193 -9.46 -10.63 2.59
N GLN A 194 -8.86 -10.67 1.39
CA GLN A 194 -9.62 -10.50 0.16
C GLN A 194 -10.33 -11.82 -0.19
N LEU A 195 -11.63 -11.72 -0.44
CA LEU A 195 -12.47 -12.82 -0.90
C LEU A 195 -12.34 -13.03 -2.42
N PRO A 196 -12.76 -14.18 -2.97
CA PRO A 196 -12.70 -14.44 -4.41
C PRO A 196 -13.51 -13.46 -5.29
N ASP A 197 -14.43 -12.70 -4.70
CA ASP A 197 -15.20 -11.64 -5.35
C ASP A 197 -14.56 -10.24 -5.23
N ALA A 198 -13.26 -10.22 -4.91
CA ALA A 198 -12.42 -9.04 -4.67
C ALA A 198 -12.80 -8.17 -3.46
N ARG A 199 -13.87 -8.48 -2.72
CA ARG A 199 -14.24 -7.74 -1.50
C ARG A 199 -13.31 -8.05 -0.34
N TRP A 200 -13.10 -7.07 0.52
CA TRP A 200 -12.32 -7.22 1.74
C TRP A 200 -13.18 -7.61 2.93
N ALA A 201 -12.86 -8.74 3.55
CA ALA A 201 -13.46 -9.19 4.80
C ALA A 201 -12.50 -8.87 5.95
N HIS A 202 -12.98 -8.10 6.92
CA HIS A 202 -12.32 -7.99 8.23
C HIS A 202 -12.31 -9.37 8.91
N ARG A 203 -11.18 -9.74 9.50
CA ARG A 203 -10.96 -11.04 10.17
C ARG A 203 -10.76 -10.87 11.66
N GLU A 204 -9.87 -9.97 12.06
CA GLU A 204 -9.51 -9.75 13.46
C GLU A 204 -8.94 -8.34 13.64
N GLU A 205 -9.25 -7.68 14.76
CA GLU A 205 -8.58 -6.46 15.21
C GLU A 205 -7.69 -6.86 16.40
N ILE A 206 -6.38 -6.86 16.18
CA ILE A 206 -5.38 -7.45 17.07
C ILE A 206 -4.77 -6.34 17.93
N PRO A 207 -4.88 -6.37 19.26
CA PRO A 207 -4.32 -5.33 20.12
C PRO A 207 -2.78 -5.36 20.11
N LEU A 208 -2.18 -4.18 20.18
CA LEU A 208 -0.79 -3.99 20.56
C LEU A 208 -0.58 -4.36 22.05
N ALA A 209 0.67 -4.53 22.47
CA ALA A 209 1.01 -4.91 23.83
C ALA A 209 0.50 -3.88 24.86
N THR A 210 -0.54 -4.23 25.61
CA THR A 210 -0.98 -3.40 26.74
C THR A 210 0.00 -3.52 27.89
N ASN A 211 0.48 -2.38 28.41
CA ASN A 211 1.42 -2.34 29.53
C ASN A 211 0.73 -2.67 30.87
N SER A 212 0.31 -3.94 31.00
CA SER A 212 -0.34 -4.52 32.18
C SER A 212 0.64 -5.26 33.12
N GLN A 213 1.94 -5.30 32.79
CA GLN A 213 2.98 -5.93 33.61
C GLN A 213 3.85 -4.94 34.43
N ALA A 214 3.42 -3.67 34.54
CA ALA A 214 4.07 -2.69 35.42
C ALA A 214 3.58 -2.75 36.89
N ALA A 215 2.56 -3.56 37.20
CA ALA A 215 1.89 -3.60 38.51
C ALA A 215 2.17 -4.87 39.35
N GLN A 216 3.16 -5.68 38.97
CA GLN A 216 3.59 -6.88 39.70
C GLN A 216 5.12 -6.93 39.82
N ARG A 217 5.66 -6.03 40.65
CA ARG A 217 7.00 -6.10 41.25
C ARG A 217 6.90 -5.66 42.71
#